data_AF-A0A821J441-F1
#
_entry.id   AF-A0A821J441-F1
#
_cell.length_a   1.000
_cell.length_b   1.000
_cell.length_c   1.000
_cell.angle_alpha   90.00
_cell.angle_beta   90.00
_cell.angle_gamma   90.00
#
_symmetry.space_group_name_H-M   'P 1'
#
loop_
_entity.id
_entity.type
_entity.pdbx_description
1 polymer ?
#
loop_
_entity_poly.entity_id
_entity_poly.type
_entity_poly.pdbx_seq_one_letter_code
_entity_poly.pdbx_strand_id
1 'polypeptide(L)'
;NFFRNIGLERRNDNILSSYSFANSDHQYAVEDDPSSYCQSSLKSLTIGQKQICLLHADHMPVVIQGASKGIEECQNQFQDRHWNCSTVRDGTVFGPVLYHANRETAFTHAMLSAGVTYAVSRACKQGLLKSCTCSRAARPKNLPRDWAWGGCGDNIDYGYRFGRDFVDTPEKEVNPNIIDSPVSFINTNQTNVENEMKRKPLRRSRIRRQMNIHNNEAGRRAVYRLTRVVCKCHGVSGSC
;
A
#
# COMPACT_ATOMS: atom_id res chain seq x y z
N ASN A 1 -4.76 -16.78 7.36
CA ASN A 1 -4.58 -16.45 8.79
C ASN A 1 -4.31 -14.98 9.05
N PHE A 2 -3.47 -14.25 8.31
CA PHE A 2 -3.41 -12.78 8.45
C PHE A 2 -4.68 -12.14 7.84
N PHE A 3 -5.01 -12.29 6.55
CA PHE A 3 -6.25 -11.72 5.96
C PHE A 3 -7.59 -12.23 6.52
N ARG A 4 -7.60 -13.45 7.07
CA ARG A 4 -8.76 -14.03 7.77
C ARG A 4 -8.93 -13.50 9.20
N ASN A 5 -7.85 -13.04 9.82
CA ASN A 5 -7.84 -12.34 11.11
C ASN A 5 -7.94 -10.81 10.93
N ILE A 6 -7.52 -10.28 9.77
CA ILE A 6 -7.62 -8.87 9.38
C ILE A 6 -8.78 -8.57 8.41
N GLY A 7 -9.95 -9.21 8.59
CA GLY A 7 -11.21 -8.77 7.98
C GLY A 7 -11.38 -8.82 6.45
N LEU A 8 -10.31 -8.85 5.66
CA LEU A 8 -10.31 -8.66 4.21
C LEU A 8 -10.86 -9.85 3.42
N GLU A 9 -11.00 -11.01 4.05
CA GLU A 9 -11.61 -12.22 3.46
C GLU A 9 -13.08 -12.42 3.84
N ARG A 10 -13.62 -11.73 4.87
CA ARG A 10 -14.95 -12.04 5.43
C ARG A 10 -16.11 -11.22 4.89
N ARG A 11 -15.85 -10.11 4.21
CA ARG A 11 -16.92 -9.39 3.52
C ARG A 11 -16.87 -9.78 2.07
N ASN A 12 -17.72 -10.73 1.70
CA ASN A 12 -18.22 -10.95 0.34
C ASN A 12 -17.16 -10.71 -0.75
N ASP A 13 -16.71 -11.75 -1.46
CA ASP A 13 -16.10 -11.54 -2.79
C ASP A 13 -17.03 -10.72 -3.72
N ASN A 14 -18.31 -10.61 -3.34
CA ASN A 14 -19.26 -9.63 -3.83
C ASN A 14 -18.98 -8.16 -3.48
N ILE A 15 -18.08 -7.70 -2.60
CA ILE A 15 -17.79 -6.25 -2.47
C ILE A 15 -16.85 -5.78 -3.59
N LEU A 16 -15.89 -6.61 -4.01
CA LEU A 16 -15.10 -6.33 -5.23
C LEU A 16 -15.85 -6.68 -6.52
N SER A 17 -16.95 -7.43 -6.43
CA SER A 17 -17.87 -7.71 -7.54
C SER A 17 -19.14 -6.83 -7.55
N SER A 18 -19.52 -6.19 -6.44
CA SER A 18 -20.69 -5.29 -6.31
C SER A 18 -20.29 -3.83 -6.33
N TYR A 19 -19.03 -3.50 -6.04
CA TYR A 19 -18.43 -2.33 -6.66
C TYR A 19 -18.12 -2.71 -8.09
N SER A 20 -19.15 -2.64 -8.91
CA SER A 20 -19.02 -2.42 -10.33
C SER A 20 -17.84 -1.49 -10.55
N PHE A 21 -16.79 -1.93 -11.24
CA PHE A 21 -15.83 -1.03 -11.90
C PHE A 21 -16.52 -0.10 -12.92
N ALA A 22 -17.85 -0.14 -12.98
CA ALA A 22 -18.76 0.46 -13.93
C ALA A 22 -19.96 1.18 -13.28
N ASN A 23 -20.02 1.42 -11.96
CA ASN A 23 -21.09 2.26 -11.37
C ASN A 23 -20.73 2.77 -9.97
N SER A 24 -19.90 3.79 -9.94
CA SER A 24 -20.03 4.90 -9.01
C SER A 24 -19.91 6.15 -9.88
N ASP A 25 -20.79 7.12 -9.72
CA ASP A 25 -20.87 8.40 -10.44
C ASP A 25 -19.61 9.30 -10.37
N HIS A 26 -18.45 8.73 -10.05
CA HIS A 26 -17.15 9.23 -10.42
C HIS A 26 -16.51 8.30 -11.45
N GLN A 27 -16.99 8.46 -12.68
CA GLN A 27 -16.18 8.32 -13.87
C GLN A 27 -14.98 9.27 -13.70
N TYR A 28 -13.91 8.81 -13.02
CA TYR A 28 -12.59 9.39 -13.22
C TYR A 28 -12.19 9.00 -14.62
N ALA A 29 -12.76 9.70 -15.60
CA ALA A 29 -12.27 9.73 -16.93
C ALA A 29 -10.78 10.03 -16.82
N VAL A 30 -9.96 9.09 -17.25
CA VAL A 30 -8.56 9.36 -17.60
C VAL A 30 -8.60 10.14 -18.92
N GLU A 31 -9.27 11.29 -18.90
CA GLU A 31 -9.29 12.31 -19.96
C GLU A 31 -8.60 13.60 -19.49
N ASP A 32 -8.19 13.68 -18.22
CA ASP A 32 -7.27 14.72 -17.76
C ASP A 32 -5.82 14.29 -18.01
N ASP A 33 -5.03 15.21 -18.56
CA ASP A 33 -3.58 15.06 -18.76
C ASP A 33 -2.92 14.44 -17.51
N PRO A 34 -2.26 13.25 -17.63
CA PRO A 34 -1.55 12.60 -16.55
C PRO A 34 -0.58 13.52 -15.80
N SER A 35 -0.02 14.50 -16.52
CA SER A 35 0.84 15.54 -15.95
C SER A 35 0.11 16.38 -14.91
N SER A 36 -1.11 16.83 -15.22
CA SER A 36 -1.93 17.64 -14.30
C SER A 36 -2.33 16.85 -13.05
N TYR A 37 -2.80 15.61 -13.21
CA TYR A 37 -3.23 14.77 -12.08
C TYR A 37 -2.09 14.46 -11.10
N CYS A 38 -0.94 14.02 -11.62
CA CYS A 38 0.23 13.69 -10.80
C CYS A 38 0.90 14.91 -10.15
N GLN A 39 0.74 16.10 -10.74
CA GLN A 39 1.35 17.33 -10.23
C GLN A 39 0.44 18.10 -9.25
N SER A 40 -0.88 18.17 -9.51
CA SER A 40 -1.81 19.07 -8.82
C SER A 40 -2.70 18.39 -7.77
N SER A 41 -3.17 17.17 -8.04
CA SER A 41 -4.18 16.49 -7.21
C SER A 41 -3.59 15.73 -6.02
N LEU A 42 -2.28 15.44 -6.06
CA LEU A 42 -1.58 14.72 -5.01
C LEU A 42 -0.44 15.57 -4.43
N LYS A 43 -0.81 16.63 -3.71
CA LYS A 43 0.12 17.56 -3.05
C LYS A 43 1.15 16.86 -2.14
N SER A 44 0.84 15.65 -1.68
CA SER A 44 1.65 14.89 -0.73
C SER A 44 2.56 13.83 -1.33
N LEU A 45 2.61 13.67 -2.67
CA LEU A 45 3.62 12.83 -3.31
C LEU A 45 4.99 13.49 -3.32
N THR A 46 6.02 12.70 -3.03
CA THR A 46 7.43 13.10 -3.20
C THR A 46 7.82 13.23 -4.66
N ILE A 47 9.01 13.77 -4.95
CA ILE A 47 9.46 14.02 -6.33
C ILE A 47 9.56 12.71 -7.12
N GLY A 48 10.13 11.67 -6.52
CA GLY A 48 10.23 10.34 -7.12
C GLY A 48 8.87 9.65 -7.23
N GLN A 49 7.96 9.84 -6.27
CA GLN A 49 6.59 9.33 -6.41
C GLN A 49 5.85 9.98 -7.57
N LYS A 50 6.05 11.28 -7.81
CA LYS A 50 5.50 11.97 -8.98
C LYS A 50 6.06 11.42 -10.29
N GLN A 51 7.35 11.09 -10.34
CA GLN A 51 7.94 10.43 -11.52
C GLN A 51 7.31 9.06 -11.79
N ILE A 52 7.10 8.25 -10.76
CA ILE A 52 6.42 6.96 -10.89
C ILE A 52 4.97 7.15 -11.33
N CYS A 53 4.27 8.14 -10.76
CA CYS A 53 2.90 8.50 -11.14
C CYS A 53 2.80 8.85 -12.62
N LEU A 54 3.72 9.66 -13.15
CA LEU A 54 3.73 10.03 -14.57
C LEU A 54 3.94 8.81 -15.49
N LEU A 55 4.77 7.85 -15.07
CA LEU A 55 5.01 6.61 -15.83
C LEU A 55 3.85 5.61 -15.73
N HIS A 56 3.13 5.63 -14.61
CA HIS A 56 2.11 4.65 -14.25
C HIS A 56 0.79 5.31 -13.84
N ALA A 57 0.35 6.31 -14.60
CA ALA A 57 -0.82 7.12 -14.25
C ALA A 57 -2.10 6.28 -14.08
N ASP A 58 -2.25 5.25 -14.92
CA ASP A 58 -3.35 4.27 -14.84
C ASP A 58 -3.36 3.46 -13.54
N HIS A 59 -2.25 3.40 -12.80
CA HIS A 59 -2.14 2.66 -11.53
C HIS A 59 -2.68 3.48 -10.35
N MET A 60 -2.65 4.80 -10.45
CA MET A 60 -2.88 5.69 -9.31
C MET A 60 -4.26 5.57 -8.67
N PRO A 61 -5.37 5.43 -9.41
CA PRO A 61 -6.68 5.18 -8.81
C PRO A 61 -6.70 3.92 -7.94
N VAL A 62 -6.08 2.83 -8.42
CA VAL A 62 -5.99 1.56 -7.70
C VAL A 62 -5.05 1.67 -6.49
N VAL A 63 -3.96 2.42 -6.63
CA VAL A 63 -2.98 2.67 -5.57
C VAL A 63 -3.61 3.46 -4.41
N ILE A 64 -4.35 4.53 -4.71
CA ILE A 64 -5.10 5.32 -3.70
C ILE A 64 -6.13 4.44 -3.02
N GLN A 65 -6.91 3.68 -3.79
CA GLN A 65 -7.92 2.77 -3.23
C GLN A 65 -7.28 1.70 -2.34
N GLY A 66 -6.16 1.11 -2.76
CA GLY A 66 -5.43 0.09 -2.00
C GLY A 66 -4.89 0.63 -0.69
N ALA A 67 -4.30 1.82 -0.71
CA ALA A 67 -3.82 2.48 0.50
C ALA A 67 -4.97 2.82 1.47
N SER A 68 -6.09 3.34 0.95
CA SER A 68 -7.30 3.60 1.73
C SER A 68 -7.84 2.34 2.42
N LYS A 69 -7.95 1.22 1.69
CA LYS A 69 -8.34 -0.08 2.26
C LYS A 69 -7.38 -0.57 3.35
N GLY A 70 -6.08 -0.30 3.19
CA GLY A 70 -5.09 -0.60 4.23
C GLY A 70 -5.36 0.16 5.53
N ILE A 71 -5.74 1.44 5.43
CA ILE A 71 -6.10 2.28 6.58
C ILE A 71 -7.45 1.88 7.19
N GLU A 72 -8.45 1.60 6.35
CA GLU A 72 -9.75 1.10 6.82
C GLU A 72 -9.55 -0.16 7.67
N GLU A 73 -8.73 -1.09 7.19
CA GLU A 73 -8.44 -2.30 7.96
C GLU A 73 -7.60 -2.01 9.22
N CYS A 74 -6.70 -1.04 9.18
CA CYS A 74 -6.00 -0.57 10.38
C CYS A 74 -6.97 -0.02 11.44
N GLN A 75 -7.94 0.80 11.03
CA GLN A 75 -8.98 1.33 11.91
C GLN A 75 -9.86 0.22 12.47
N ASN A 76 -10.24 -0.74 11.62
CA ASN A 76 -11.03 -1.91 12.01
C ASN A 76 -10.29 -2.77 13.07
N GLN A 77 -9.00 -3.06 12.88
CA GLN A 77 -8.20 -3.83 13.85
C GLN A 77 -8.06 -3.15 15.21
N PHE A 78 -8.11 -1.81 15.24
CA PHE A 78 -7.84 -1.01 16.43
C PHE A 78 -9.06 -0.24 16.94
N GLN A 79 -10.27 -0.55 16.45
CA GLN A 79 -11.49 0.22 16.77
C GLN A 79 -11.77 0.34 18.27
N ASP A 80 -11.45 -0.72 19.05
CA ASP A 80 -11.67 -0.79 20.50
C ASP A 80 -10.39 -0.50 21.31
N ARG A 81 -9.40 0.16 20.71
CA ARG A 81 -8.12 0.51 21.34
C ARG A 81 -8.01 2.01 21.55
N HIS A 82 -7.22 2.43 22.55
CA HIS A 82 -6.94 3.85 22.83
C HIS A 82 -6.39 4.60 21.60
N TRP A 83 -5.54 3.93 20.81
CA TRP A 83 -5.18 4.37 19.48
C TRP A 83 -5.98 3.55 18.47
N ASN A 84 -6.82 4.21 17.68
CA ASN A 84 -7.78 3.59 16.76
C ASN A 84 -7.44 3.81 15.26
N CYS A 85 -6.18 4.13 14.96
CA CYS A 85 -5.69 4.40 13.61
C CYS A 85 -6.40 5.56 12.87
N SER A 86 -7.08 6.45 13.60
CA SER A 86 -7.80 7.60 13.03
C SER A 86 -6.91 8.79 12.67
N THR A 87 -5.61 8.77 13.00
CA THR A 87 -4.67 9.86 12.70
C THR A 87 -4.33 10.00 11.22
N VAL A 88 -4.71 9.06 10.36
CA VAL A 88 -4.51 9.12 8.90
C VAL A 88 -5.64 9.90 8.19
N ARG A 89 -6.23 10.90 8.88
CA ARG A 89 -7.50 11.55 8.51
C ARG A 89 -7.41 12.59 7.38
N ASP A 90 -6.24 13.14 7.09
CA ASP A 90 -6.12 14.27 6.15
C ASP A 90 -6.19 13.89 4.65
N GLY A 91 -6.82 12.75 4.30
CA GLY A 91 -6.98 12.27 2.92
C GLY A 91 -5.67 11.92 2.19
N THR A 92 -4.52 12.17 2.82
CA THR A 92 -3.20 11.93 2.26
C THR A 92 -2.71 10.56 2.71
N VAL A 93 -3.27 9.52 2.07
CA VAL A 93 -2.78 8.14 2.22
C VAL A 93 -1.29 7.99 1.84
N PHE A 94 -0.74 9.00 1.17
CA PHE A 94 0.68 9.17 0.89
C PHE A 94 1.14 10.49 1.53
N GLY A 95 1.93 10.39 2.60
CA GLY A 95 2.43 11.51 3.42
C GLY A 95 3.21 10.96 4.62
N PRO A 96 3.80 11.79 5.51
CA PRO A 96 4.43 11.32 6.74
C PRO A 96 3.36 10.70 7.65
N VAL A 97 3.14 9.39 7.51
CA VAL A 97 2.02 8.67 8.12
C VAL A 97 1.99 8.88 9.63
N LEU A 98 3.15 8.80 10.29
CA LEU A 98 3.38 9.16 11.69
C LEU A 98 4.86 9.50 11.91
N TYR A 99 5.17 10.57 12.65
CA TYR A 99 6.56 10.99 12.93
C TYR A 99 7.25 10.09 13.98
N HIS A 100 6.47 9.52 14.89
CA HIS A 100 6.99 8.77 16.03
C HIS A 100 7.25 7.31 15.67
N ALA A 101 8.47 6.82 15.95
CA ALA A 101 8.80 5.42 15.77
C ALA A 101 8.21 4.56 16.90
N ASN A 102 7.00 4.03 16.68
CA ASN A 102 6.29 3.16 17.63
C ASN A 102 5.63 1.96 16.93
N ARG A 103 5.00 1.08 17.71
CA ARG A 103 4.40 -0.17 17.22
C ARG A 103 3.20 0.09 16.31
N GLU A 104 2.44 1.13 16.62
CA GLU A 104 1.26 1.57 15.89
C GLU A 104 1.65 2.05 14.49
N THR A 105 2.71 2.86 14.40
CA THR A 105 3.30 3.32 13.14
C THR A 105 3.83 2.17 12.31
N ALA A 106 4.50 1.21 12.96
CA ALA A 106 4.97 0.01 12.28
C ALA A 106 3.81 -0.78 11.64
N PHE A 107 2.70 -0.89 12.35
CA PHE A 107 1.51 -1.55 11.84
C PHE A 107 0.88 -0.78 10.67
N THR A 108 0.73 0.55 10.78
CA THR A 108 0.15 1.38 9.70
C THR A 108 0.96 1.30 8.41
N HIS A 109 2.30 1.38 8.49
CA HIS A 109 3.17 1.23 7.32
C HIS A 109 3.03 -0.15 6.65
N ALA A 110 3.00 -1.21 7.46
CA ALA A 110 2.77 -2.57 6.95
C ALA A 110 1.41 -2.68 6.24
N MET A 111 0.36 -2.13 6.83
CA MET A 111 -1.00 -2.17 6.26
C MET A 111 -1.16 -1.36 4.97
N LEU A 112 -0.58 -0.16 4.92
CA LEU A 112 -0.55 0.67 3.72
C LEU A 112 0.15 -0.06 2.57
N SER A 113 1.35 -0.58 2.82
CA SER A 113 2.10 -1.29 1.78
C SER A 113 1.41 -2.60 1.37
N ALA A 114 0.76 -3.30 2.29
CA ALA A 114 -0.03 -4.49 1.98
C ALA A 114 -1.25 -4.15 1.12
N GLY A 115 -1.97 -3.07 1.46
CA GLY A 115 -3.15 -2.61 0.73
C GLY A 115 -2.83 -2.24 -0.73
N VAL A 116 -1.75 -1.47 -0.95
CA VAL A 116 -1.28 -1.12 -2.30
C VAL A 116 -0.88 -2.37 -3.09
N THR A 117 -0.06 -3.26 -2.51
CA THR A 117 0.37 -4.48 -3.18
C THR A 117 -0.82 -5.38 -3.54
N TYR A 118 -1.78 -5.55 -2.64
CA TYR A 118 -2.98 -6.33 -2.90
C TYR A 118 -3.83 -5.73 -4.04
N ALA A 119 -4.13 -4.44 -3.96
CA ALA A 119 -5.00 -3.76 -4.93
C ALA A 119 -4.42 -3.79 -6.35
N VAL A 120 -3.13 -3.47 -6.50
CA VAL A 120 -2.44 -3.52 -7.81
C VAL A 120 -2.42 -4.94 -8.37
N SER A 121 -2.12 -5.95 -7.54
CA SER A 121 -2.08 -7.35 -7.98
C SER A 121 -3.43 -7.85 -8.49
N ARG A 122 -4.52 -7.43 -7.83
CA ARG A 122 -5.90 -7.76 -8.20
C ARG A 122 -6.34 -7.01 -9.47
N ALA A 123 -5.96 -5.74 -9.62
CA ALA A 123 -6.24 -4.96 -10.82
C ALA A 123 -5.56 -5.54 -12.07
N CYS A 124 -4.34 -6.09 -11.94
CA CYS A 124 -3.68 -6.84 -13.01
C CYS A 124 -4.48 -8.07 -13.47
N LYS A 125 -5.04 -8.84 -12.52
CA LYS A 125 -5.93 -9.98 -12.83
C LYS A 125 -7.18 -9.53 -13.58
N GLN A 126 -7.71 -8.36 -13.24
CA GLN A 126 -8.93 -7.81 -13.84
C GLN A 126 -8.68 -7.14 -15.21
N GLY A 127 -7.42 -6.99 -15.64
CA GLY A 127 -7.06 -6.34 -16.89
C GLY A 127 -7.25 -4.82 -16.87
N LEU A 128 -7.28 -4.20 -15.69
CA LEU A 128 -7.50 -2.76 -15.54
C LEU A 128 -6.23 -1.92 -15.79
N LEU A 129 -5.06 -2.55 -15.70
CA LEU A 129 -3.76 -1.90 -15.81
C LEU A 129 -3.06 -2.37 -17.09
N LYS A 130 -2.52 -1.43 -17.86
CA LYS A 130 -1.93 -1.76 -19.18
C LYS A 130 -0.58 -2.46 -19.06
N SER A 131 0.14 -2.21 -17.97
CA SER A 131 1.53 -2.65 -17.80
C SER A 131 1.68 -4.06 -17.20
N CYS A 132 0.58 -4.71 -16.84
CA CYS A 132 0.59 -6.05 -16.25
C CYS A 132 -0.55 -6.92 -16.76
N THR A 133 -0.35 -8.23 -16.64
CA THR A 133 -1.37 -9.25 -16.90
C THR A 133 -1.65 -10.04 -15.63
N CYS A 134 -2.50 -11.05 -15.70
CA CYS A 134 -2.68 -12.00 -14.62
C CYS A 134 -1.39 -12.77 -14.27
N SER A 135 -1.43 -13.46 -13.13
CA SER A 135 -0.32 -14.26 -12.62
C SER A 135 0.16 -15.30 -13.62
N ARG A 136 1.48 -15.40 -13.78
CA ARG A 136 2.16 -16.47 -14.52
C ARG A 136 2.74 -17.53 -13.58
N ALA A 137 2.18 -17.66 -12.38
CA ALA A 137 2.65 -18.63 -11.40
C ALA A 137 2.59 -20.05 -11.97
N ALA A 138 3.68 -20.80 -11.76
CA ALA A 138 3.76 -22.19 -12.16
C ALA A 138 2.80 -23.05 -11.31
N ARG A 139 2.41 -24.20 -11.86
CA ARG A 139 1.62 -25.20 -11.15
C ARG A 139 2.29 -25.56 -9.81
N PRO A 140 1.59 -25.43 -8.67
CA PRO A 140 2.13 -25.83 -7.38
C PRO A 140 2.44 -27.33 -7.34
N LYS A 141 3.59 -27.70 -6.77
CA LYS A 141 4.03 -29.11 -6.68
C LYS A 141 3.08 -29.99 -5.86
N ASN A 142 2.38 -29.39 -4.90
CA ASN A 142 1.42 -30.03 -4.01
C ASN A 142 -0.02 -30.07 -4.57
N LEU A 143 -0.25 -29.60 -5.81
CA LEU A 143 -1.58 -29.64 -6.42
C LEU A 143 -1.88 -31.07 -6.93
N PRO A 144 -2.97 -31.71 -6.46
CA PRO A 144 -3.33 -33.07 -6.88
C PRO A 144 -3.47 -33.20 -8.40
N ARG A 145 -3.09 -34.36 -8.97
CA ARG A 145 -2.94 -34.54 -10.43
C ARG A 145 -4.26 -34.47 -11.20
N ASP A 146 -5.36 -34.83 -10.54
CA ASP A 146 -6.75 -34.73 -10.98
C ASP A 146 -7.22 -33.27 -11.15
N TRP A 147 -6.56 -32.30 -10.52
CA TRP A 147 -6.84 -30.89 -10.70
C TRP A 147 -5.97 -30.29 -11.80
N ALA A 148 -6.58 -29.63 -12.78
CA ALA A 148 -5.86 -28.82 -13.76
C ALA A 148 -5.39 -27.49 -13.13
N TRP A 149 -4.21 -27.01 -13.52
CA TRP A 149 -3.75 -25.67 -13.15
C TRP A 149 -4.10 -24.70 -14.27
N GLY A 150 -4.76 -23.60 -13.94
CA GLY A 150 -5.16 -22.60 -14.92
C GLY A 150 -6.00 -21.49 -14.32
N GLY A 151 -6.65 -20.74 -15.20
CA GLY A 151 -7.42 -19.55 -14.83
C GLY A 151 -6.54 -18.31 -14.68
N CYS A 152 -7.13 -17.29 -14.07
CA CYS A 152 -6.57 -15.94 -13.98
C CYS A 152 -6.36 -15.58 -12.50
N GLY A 153 -5.12 -15.70 -12.02
CA GLY A 153 -4.74 -15.38 -10.64
C GLY A 153 -4.23 -13.95 -10.47
N ASP A 154 -4.23 -13.46 -9.23
CA ASP A 154 -3.65 -12.15 -8.88
C ASP A 154 -2.15 -12.11 -9.18
N ASN A 155 -1.69 -11.05 -9.86
CA ASN A 155 -0.27 -10.90 -10.19
C ASN A 155 0.51 -10.27 -9.04
N ILE A 156 0.74 -11.09 -8.02
CA ILE A 156 1.33 -10.67 -6.75
C ILE A 156 2.79 -10.22 -6.94
N ASP A 157 3.54 -10.85 -7.84
CA ASP A 157 4.91 -10.44 -8.14
C ASP A 157 4.98 -9.01 -8.70
N TYR A 158 4.04 -8.65 -9.58
CA TYR A 158 3.94 -7.29 -10.12
C TYR A 158 3.57 -6.29 -9.01
N GLY A 159 2.48 -6.55 -8.27
CA GLY A 159 2.04 -5.64 -7.21
C GLY A 159 3.03 -5.51 -6.06
N TYR A 160 3.85 -6.53 -5.80
CA TYR A 160 4.94 -6.47 -4.84
C TYR A 160 6.03 -5.49 -5.30
N ARG A 161 6.48 -5.62 -6.54
CA ARG A 161 7.52 -4.74 -7.12
C ARG A 161 7.03 -3.31 -7.21
N PHE A 162 5.83 -3.09 -7.74
CA PHE A 162 5.22 -1.78 -7.79
C PHE A 162 5.09 -1.17 -6.40
N GLY A 163 4.58 -1.91 -5.41
CA GLY A 163 4.47 -1.45 -4.03
C GLY A 163 5.81 -1.06 -3.41
N ARG A 164 6.86 -1.85 -3.64
CA ARG A 164 8.23 -1.51 -3.20
C ARG A 164 8.76 -0.25 -3.87
N ASP A 165 8.49 -0.08 -5.15
CA ASP A 165 9.05 1.02 -5.93
C ASP A 165 8.26 2.32 -5.64
N PHE A 166 6.96 2.25 -5.39
CA PHE A 166 6.13 3.42 -5.08
C PHE A 166 6.08 3.78 -3.58
N VAL A 167 5.80 2.83 -2.70
CA VAL A 167 5.57 3.09 -1.26
C VAL A 167 6.87 3.37 -0.51
N ASP A 168 7.99 2.76 -0.92
CA ASP A 168 9.27 2.98 -0.24
C ASP A 168 10.01 4.22 -0.77
N THR A 169 9.57 4.81 -1.89
CA THR A 169 10.25 5.94 -2.53
C THR A 169 10.44 7.14 -1.58
N PRO A 170 9.43 7.59 -0.81
CA PRO A 170 9.60 8.66 0.16
C PRO A 170 10.69 8.41 1.21
N GLU A 171 10.89 7.15 1.60
CA GLU A 171 11.90 6.77 2.61
C GLU A 171 13.31 6.60 2.01
N LYS A 172 13.40 6.45 0.68
CA LYS A 172 14.66 6.35 -0.09
C LYS A 172 15.14 7.70 -0.58
N GLU A 173 14.22 8.63 -0.87
CA GLU A 173 14.56 10.00 -1.24
C GLU A 173 15.27 10.70 -0.07
N VAL A 174 16.56 10.96 -0.24
CA VAL A 174 17.30 11.85 0.65
C VAL A 174 17.04 13.27 0.16
N ASN A 175 16.09 13.98 0.77
CA ASN A 175 15.96 15.42 0.53
C ASN A 175 16.85 16.17 1.55
N PRO A 176 18.01 16.72 1.15
CA PRO A 176 18.87 17.49 2.05
C PRO A 176 18.22 18.78 2.57
N ASN A 177 17.12 19.23 1.95
CA ASN A 177 16.38 20.44 2.33
C ASN A 177 15.14 20.17 3.19
N ILE A 178 14.72 18.91 3.34
CA ILE A 178 13.71 18.53 4.33
C ILE A 178 14.45 18.11 5.58
N ILE A 179 14.64 19.06 6.48
CA ILE A 179 15.04 18.76 7.84
C ILE A 179 13.92 17.86 8.39
N ASP A 180 14.22 16.60 8.72
CA ASP A 180 13.40 15.75 9.61
C ASP A 180 13.38 16.37 11.03
N SER A 181 12.96 17.64 11.15
CA SER A 181 13.12 18.42 12.36
C SER A 181 11.98 18.12 13.33
N PRO A 182 12.26 17.71 14.58
CA PRO A 182 11.26 17.54 15.63
C PRO A 182 10.83 18.88 16.25
N VAL A 183 10.77 19.99 15.51
CA VAL A 183 10.51 21.31 16.12
C VAL A 183 9.71 22.21 15.19
N SER A 184 8.39 22.18 15.34
CA SER A 184 7.53 23.32 15.00
C SER A 184 6.78 23.89 16.21
N PHE A 185 7.15 23.54 17.45
CA PHE A 185 6.43 24.02 18.65
C PHE A 185 7.30 24.18 19.91
N ILE A 186 8.46 24.86 19.85
CA ILE A 186 9.05 25.44 21.07
C ILE A 186 9.63 26.83 20.74
N ASN A 187 8.83 27.87 21.00
CA ASN A 187 9.35 29.20 21.26
C ASN A 187 9.81 29.24 22.72
N THR A 188 11.08 28.98 23.01
CA THR A 188 11.67 29.42 24.27
C THR A 188 13.12 29.84 24.02
N ASN A 189 13.35 31.14 24.20
CA ASN A 189 14.66 31.72 24.38
C ASN A 189 15.37 31.01 25.54
N GLN A 190 16.39 30.19 25.26
CA GLN A 190 17.48 30.02 26.23
C GLN A 190 18.73 29.39 25.61
N THR A 191 19.82 30.03 25.96
CA THR A 191 21.20 29.87 25.58
C THR A 191 21.81 28.57 26.14
N ASN A 192 22.84 28.07 25.44
CA ASN A 192 23.80 27.03 25.87
C ASN A 192 23.42 25.54 25.66
N VAL A 193 23.27 25.10 24.41
CA VAL A 193 23.41 23.67 24.01
C VAL A 193 24.07 23.55 22.61
N GLU A 194 25.21 24.19 22.36
CA GLU A 194 25.76 24.26 20.99
C GLU A 194 26.64 23.06 20.56
N ASN A 195 27.03 22.15 21.46
CA ASN A 195 28.03 21.12 21.11
C ASN A 195 27.58 19.65 21.15
N GLU A 196 26.33 19.33 21.49
CA GLU A 196 25.80 17.94 21.37
C GLU A 196 24.78 17.74 20.23
N MET A 197 24.31 18.81 19.59
CA MET A 197 23.11 18.78 18.74
C MET A 197 23.39 18.71 17.23
N LYS A 198 24.66 18.67 16.80
CA LYS A 198 25.01 18.74 15.36
C LYS A 198 25.11 17.39 14.62
N ARG A 199 25.04 16.24 15.32
CA ARG A 199 25.12 14.88 14.70
C ARG A 199 23.93 13.95 14.99
N LYS A 200 23.04 14.30 15.94
CA LYS A 200 21.93 13.45 16.41
C LYS A 200 20.69 13.40 15.48
N PRO A 201 20.27 14.49 14.77
CA PRO A 201 19.03 14.49 13.96
C PRO A 201 19.10 13.56 12.73
N LEU A 202 20.17 13.64 11.95
CA LEU A 202 20.40 12.83 10.75
C LEU A 202 20.44 11.32 11.04
N ARG A 203 21.01 10.92 12.19
CA ARG A 203 21.08 9.51 12.60
C ARG A 203 19.71 8.96 13.01
N ARG A 204 18.90 9.73 13.76
CA ARG A 204 17.52 9.35 14.17
C ARG A 204 16.60 9.22 12.96
N SER A 205 16.70 10.18 12.04
CA SER A 205 16.00 10.16 10.75
C SER A 205 16.34 8.91 9.93
N ARG A 206 17.62 8.55 9.80
CA ARG A 206 18.04 7.32 9.08
C ARG A 206 17.45 6.04 9.69
N ILE A 207 17.39 5.94 11.02
CA ILE A 207 16.81 4.78 11.71
C ILE A 207 15.30 4.70 11.46
N ARG A 208 14.58 5.83 11.52
CA ARG A 208 13.14 5.89 11.21
C ARG A 208 12.87 5.40 9.79
N ARG A 209 13.60 5.91 8.79
CA ARG A 209 13.41 5.51 7.38
C ARG A 209 13.66 4.01 7.18
N GLN A 210 14.72 3.48 7.81
CA GLN A 210 15.02 2.05 7.74
C GLN A 210 13.91 1.19 8.39
N MET A 211 13.37 1.65 9.52
CA MET A 211 12.25 1.01 10.18
C MET A 211 11.00 1.02 9.28
N ASN A 212 10.67 2.16 8.67
CA ASN A 212 9.52 2.30 7.77
C ASN A 212 9.65 1.37 6.55
N ILE A 213 10.82 1.31 5.92
CA ILE A 213 11.10 0.38 4.81
C ILE A 213 10.94 -1.08 5.26
N HIS A 214 11.43 -1.43 6.45
CA HIS A 214 11.26 -2.78 7.00
C HIS A 214 9.78 -3.13 7.23
N ASN A 215 9.00 -2.20 7.76
CA ASN A 215 7.58 -2.40 8.02
C ASN A 215 6.77 -2.51 6.72
N ASN A 216 7.06 -1.66 5.73
CA ASN A 216 6.47 -1.77 4.40
C ASN A 216 6.74 -3.15 3.79
N GLU A 217 7.99 -3.62 3.87
CA GLU A 217 8.41 -4.94 3.40
C GLU A 217 7.67 -6.07 4.13
N ALA A 218 7.49 -5.97 5.45
CA ALA A 218 6.71 -6.93 6.22
C ALA A 218 5.26 -7.01 5.71
N GLY A 219 4.65 -5.86 5.40
CA GLY A 219 3.33 -5.77 4.77
C GLY A 219 3.25 -6.49 3.42
N ARG A 220 4.17 -6.21 2.49
CA ARG A 220 4.20 -6.87 1.17
C ARG A 220 4.42 -8.37 1.28
N ARG A 221 5.34 -8.80 2.15
CA ARG A 221 5.59 -10.22 2.42
C ARG A 221 4.38 -10.91 3.01
N ALA A 222 3.59 -10.23 3.85
CA ALA A 222 2.34 -10.78 4.34
C ALA A 222 1.41 -11.08 3.16
N VAL A 223 1.22 -10.13 2.23
CA VAL A 223 0.41 -10.37 1.03
C VAL A 223 0.89 -11.60 0.27
N TYR A 224 2.19 -11.68 -0.01
CA TYR A 224 2.79 -12.80 -0.73
C TYR A 224 2.56 -14.15 -0.04
N ARG A 225 2.81 -14.22 1.27
CA ARG A 225 2.69 -15.46 2.07
C ARG A 225 1.25 -15.97 2.22
N LEU A 226 0.27 -15.08 2.08
CA LEU A 226 -1.14 -15.42 2.25
C LEU A 226 -1.82 -15.81 0.94
N THR A 227 -1.10 -15.70 -0.17
CA THR A 227 -1.57 -16.23 -1.45
C THR A 227 -1.86 -17.71 -1.31
N ARG A 228 -3.01 -18.13 -1.85
CA ARG A 228 -3.47 -19.52 -1.79
C ARG A 228 -3.99 -19.95 -3.14
N VAL A 229 -3.90 -21.26 -3.37
CA VAL A 229 -4.59 -21.90 -4.49
C VAL A 229 -6.09 -21.80 -4.22
N VAL A 230 -6.83 -21.31 -5.22
CA VAL A 230 -8.29 -21.30 -5.22
C VAL A 230 -8.74 -22.20 -6.35
N CYS A 231 -9.63 -23.13 -6.04
CA CYS A 231 -10.14 -24.12 -6.98
C CYS A 231 -11.56 -23.77 -7.42
N LYS A 232 -11.92 -24.13 -8.65
CA LYS A 232 -13.29 -24.09 -9.15
C LYS A 232 -13.67 -25.47 -9.67
N CYS A 233 -14.80 -25.99 -9.20
CA CYS A 233 -15.34 -27.26 -9.65
C CYS A 233 -16.16 -27.07 -10.92
N HIS A 234 -16.02 -28.01 -11.85
CA HIS A 234 -16.66 -27.95 -13.16
C HIS A 234 -17.08 -29.34 -13.67
N GLY A 235 -17.28 -30.30 -12.76
CA GLY A 235 -17.84 -31.61 -13.07
C GLY A 235 -19.37 -31.55 -13.28
N VAL A 236 -19.96 -32.69 -13.63
CA VAL A 236 -21.41 -32.82 -13.87
C VAL A 236 -22.18 -32.34 -12.64
N SER A 237 -23.15 -31.44 -12.86
CA SER A 237 -23.94 -30.81 -11.78
C SER A 237 -23.09 -30.10 -10.72
N GLY A 238 -21.89 -29.63 -11.06
CA GLY A 238 -21.01 -28.88 -10.14
C GLY A 238 -20.11 -29.75 -9.26
N SER A 239 -19.96 -31.03 -9.58
CA SER A 239 -19.05 -31.91 -8.83
C SER A 239 -17.59 -31.47 -8.89
N CYS A 240 -16.91 -31.69 -7.76
CA CYS A 240 -15.46 -31.72 -7.56
C CYS A 240 -15.11 -33.17 -7.21
#